data_AF-A0A351R071-F1
#
_entry.id   AF-A0A351R071-F1
#
_cell.length_a   1.000
_cell.length_b   1.000
_cell.length_c   1.000
_cell.angle_alpha   90.00
_cell.angle_beta   90.00
_cell.angle_gamma   90.00
#
_symmetry.space_group_name_H-M   'P 1'
#
loop_
_entity.id
_entity.type
_entity.pdbx_description
1 polymer ?
#
loop_
_entity_poly.entity_id
_entity_poly.type
_entity_poly.pdbx_seq_one_letter_code
_entity_poly.pdbx_strand_id
1 'polypeptide(L)'
;GAVRAVLPTSAFQNLPLSMFLEAEDLGYPAWSGPKTGIRTNKEIKTALGLGIVRFKETDIPPEAADYDYEYRINTEVITSVTVSGGQADPDNPVKVKFTIGSQTYTVSGVYYPEGDSQLVWVRWTTPSTPQTMVIRVSATGGGVVNKGAITAKIVDLLGNDPPNPLADDRNDSYTASSIPNNVQKTSASWGVWHPWWQENWVWHDGDDDDDGYWEDEGWWEFDWNSYSASLSASMSITPDEKDPTASDKDLKSGYGINQTITAHVSTNQSSAVMNAQTALTYLPEFNYQNYWRLLDQTQSGYNAKFEFQKNKFSTYKRRTHFTPVWMPDGSYTPYTWLFDCWTPDGMLSMNLTDSVYIYGSLWDDWHIAPVMP
;
A
#
# COMPACT_ATOMS: atom_id res chain seq x y z
N GLY A 1 27.65 28.31 -20.40
CA GLY A 1 27.85 27.16 -21.30
C GLY A 1 27.93 27.64 -22.73
N ALA A 2 28.78 27.03 -23.56
CA ALA A 2 29.10 27.46 -24.92
C ALA A 2 27.87 27.71 -25.82
N VAL A 3 26.79 26.95 -25.64
CA VAL A 3 25.54 27.10 -26.43
C VAL A 3 24.84 28.45 -26.20
N ARG A 4 24.90 29.02 -24.98
CA ARG A 4 24.29 30.34 -24.68
C ARG A 4 25.00 31.49 -25.38
N ALA A 5 26.30 31.34 -25.65
CA ALA A 5 27.09 32.34 -26.37
C ALA A 5 26.78 32.36 -27.87
N VAL A 6 26.33 31.23 -28.43
CA VAL A 6 26.13 31.06 -29.88
C VAL A 6 24.67 31.21 -30.29
N LEU A 7 23.72 30.82 -29.42
CA LEU A 7 22.27 30.85 -29.72
C LEU A 7 21.42 31.46 -28.58
N PRO A 8 21.73 32.69 -28.12
CA PRO A 8 21.05 33.29 -26.96
C PRO A 8 19.54 33.51 -27.18
N THR A 9 19.12 33.90 -28.38
CA THR A 9 17.71 34.19 -28.70
C THR A 9 16.93 32.91 -28.99
N SER A 10 17.45 32.02 -29.83
CA SER A 10 16.73 30.79 -30.20
C SER A 10 16.59 29.81 -29.04
N ALA A 11 17.63 29.61 -28.21
CA ALA A 11 17.61 28.58 -27.17
C ALA A 11 17.26 29.11 -25.77
N PHE A 12 17.50 30.39 -25.50
CA PHE A 12 17.34 30.96 -24.15
C PHE A 12 16.31 32.09 -24.08
N GLN A 13 15.67 32.45 -25.20
CA GLN A 13 14.49 33.32 -25.21
C GLN A 13 13.25 32.58 -25.74
N ASN A 14 13.35 31.78 -26.81
CA ASN A 14 12.16 31.14 -27.40
C ASN A 14 11.70 29.85 -26.69
N LEU A 15 12.62 28.97 -26.27
CA LEU A 15 12.29 27.72 -25.55
C LEU A 15 11.54 27.91 -24.21
N PRO A 16 11.90 28.90 -23.36
CA PRO A 16 11.15 29.17 -22.13
C PRO A 16 9.78 29.79 -22.40
N LEU A 17 9.61 30.47 -23.55
CA LEU A 17 8.35 31.08 -23.96
C LEU A 17 7.45 30.13 -24.76
N SER A 18 7.96 28.99 -25.21
CA SER A 18 7.15 28.04 -25.98
C SER A 18 6.12 27.33 -25.12
N MET A 19 6.43 27.05 -23.85
CA MET A 19 5.51 26.45 -22.87
C MET A 19 5.95 26.81 -21.45
N PHE A 20 5.12 27.54 -20.71
CA PHE A 20 5.25 27.76 -19.27
C PHE A 20 3.87 27.69 -18.62
N LEU A 21 3.82 27.35 -17.34
CA LEU A 21 2.58 27.29 -16.59
C LEU A 21 2.14 28.70 -16.18
N GLU A 22 0.90 29.08 -16.49
CA GLU A 22 0.28 30.33 -15.99
C GLU A 22 -0.32 30.16 -14.59
N ALA A 23 -0.62 28.92 -14.19
CA ALA A 23 -1.08 28.53 -12.85
C ALA A 23 -0.28 27.32 -12.35
N GLU A 24 -0.10 27.20 -11.03
CA GLU A 24 0.60 26.05 -10.43
C GLU A 24 -0.20 24.77 -10.70
N ASP A 25 0.47 23.71 -11.14
CA ASP A 25 -0.16 22.42 -11.44
C ASP A 25 0.87 21.28 -11.32
N LEU A 26 0.42 20.09 -10.90
CA LEU A 26 1.24 18.86 -10.76
C LEU A 26 2.57 19.04 -10.01
N GLY A 27 2.60 19.94 -9.01
CA GLY A 27 3.81 20.24 -8.22
C GLY A 27 4.85 21.13 -8.90
N TYR A 28 4.54 21.69 -10.08
CA TYR A 28 5.37 22.66 -10.78
C TYR A 28 4.84 24.09 -10.56
N PRO A 29 5.71 25.05 -10.21
CA PRO A 29 5.29 26.42 -9.95
C PRO A 29 4.92 27.17 -11.24
N ALA A 30 3.97 28.10 -11.13
CA ALA A 30 3.62 29.03 -12.20
C ALA A 30 4.80 29.96 -12.49
N TRP A 31 4.98 30.31 -13.77
CA TRP A 31 5.99 31.28 -14.16
C TRP A 31 5.53 32.71 -13.82
N SER A 32 6.16 33.31 -12.80
CA SER A 32 5.91 34.70 -12.38
C SER A 32 6.93 35.71 -12.92
N GLY A 33 7.90 35.26 -13.72
CA GLY A 33 8.96 36.10 -14.26
C GLY A 33 8.59 36.84 -15.56
N PRO A 34 9.50 37.66 -16.11
CA PRO A 34 9.25 38.41 -17.34
C PRO A 34 9.02 37.48 -18.55
N LYS A 35 7.95 37.71 -19.32
CA LYS A 35 7.63 36.99 -20.57
C LYS A 35 8.46 37.45 -21.79
N THR A 36 9.50 38.25 -21.58
CA THR A 36 10.37 38.81 -22.64
C THR A 36 11.84 38.75 -22.26
N GLY A 37 12.73 38.48 -23.22
CA GLY A 37 14.20 38.51 -23.04
C GLY A 37 14.81 37.18 -22.59
N ILE A 38 16.15 37.10 -22.65
CA ILE A 38 16.95 35.89 -22.40
C ILE A 38 16.84 35.44 -20.94
N ARG A 39 16.52 34.17 -20.71
CA ARG A 39 16.43 33.51 -19.40
C ARG A 39 17.71 32.76 -19.03
N THR A 40 17.93 32.58 -17.73
CA THR A 40 19.03 31.77 -17.18
C THR A 40 18.66 30.29 -17.16
N ASN A 41 19.66 29.39 -17.18
CA ASN A 41 19.43 27.94 -17.11
C ASN A 41 18.68 27.53 -15.83
N LYS A 42 18.86 28.27 -14.72
CA LYS A 42 18.14 28.02 -13.47
C LYS A 42 16.65 28.30 -13.65
N GLU A 43 16.30 29.48 -14.19
CA GLU A 43 14.91 29.85 -14.49
C GLU A 43 14.25 28.85 -15.46
N ILE A 44 14.98 28.40 -16.48
CA ILE A 44 14.48 27.42 -17.46
C ILE A 44 14.20 26.07 -16.80
N LYS A 45 15.12 25.56 -15.97
CA LYS A 45 14.92 24.27 -15.30
C LYS A 45 13.78 24.28 -14.30
N THR A 46 13.55 25.39 -13.60
CA THR A 46 12.47 25.51 -12.61
C THR A 46 11.10 25.76 -13.24
N ALA A 47 11.03 26.32 -14.45
CA ALA A 47 9.79 26.75 -15.08
C ALA A 47 9.28 25.82 -16.19
N LEU A 48 10.08 24.85 -16.64
CA LEU A 48 9.67 23.84 -17.61
C LEU A 48 8.70 22.84 -16.97
N GLY A 49 7.41 23.16 -17.00
CA GLY A 49 6.31 22.25 -16.71
C GLY A 49 5.62 21.81 -18.00
N LEU A 50 5.21 20.54 -18.10
CA LEU A 50 4.32 20.06 -19.16
C LEU A 50 2.90 20.58 -18.89
N GLY A 51 2.52 21.71 -19.49
CA GLY A 51 1.16 22.25 -19.37
C GLY A 51 0.16 21.50 -20.25
N ILE A 52 -0.97 21.07 -19.67
CA ILE A 52 -2.12 20.53 -20.42
C ILE A 52 -3.05 21.70 -20.78
N VAL A 53 -3.31 21.92 -22.07
CA VAL A 53 -4.29 22.92 -22.52
C VAL A 53 -5.70 22.34 -22.36
N ARG A 54 -6.53 22.94 -21.51
CA ARG A 54 -7.95 22.56 -21.31
C ARG A 54 -8.87 23.60 -21.94
N PHE A 55 -9.82 23.16 -22.78
CA PHE A 55 -10.70 24.05 -23.55
C PHE A 55 -12.11 24.24 -22.96
N LYS A 56 -12.44 23.63 -21.81
CA LYS A 56 -13.73 23.84 -21.11
C LYS A 56 -13.58 23.65 -19.59
N GLU A 57 -14.19 24.56 -18.83
CA GLU A 57 -14.54 24.35 -17.42
C GLU A 57 -15.54 23.18 -17.37
N THR A 58 -15.03 22.02 -17.01
CA THR A 58 -15.85 20.88 -16.57
C THR A 58 -15.58 20.76 -15.09
N ASP A 59 -16.63 20.57 -14.29
CA ASP A 59 -16.60 20.43 -12.84
C ASP A 59 -15.31 19.74 -12.40
N ILE A 60 -14.46 20.51 -11.70
CA ILE A 60 -13.24 19.99 -11.09
C ILE A 60 -13.72 18.83 -10.20
N PRO A 61 -13.42 17.55 -10.53
CA PRO A 61 -13.60 16.48 -9.57
C PRO A 61 -12.82 16.94 -8.33
N PRO A 62 -13.38 16.84 -7.11
CA PRO A 62 -12.69 17.30 -5.92
C PRO A 62 -11.26 16.77 -5.99
N GLU A 63 -10.30 17.69 -5.89
CA GLU A 63 -8.87 17.41 -5.93
C GLU A 63 -8.63 16.11 -5.17
N ALA A 64 -8.13 15.09 -5.86
CA ALA A 64 -7.90 13.80 -5.24
C ALA A 64 -6.95 14.06 -4.08
N ALA A 65 -7.47 14.00 -2.85
CA ALA A 65 -6.66 14.22 -1.68
C ALA A 65 -5.59 13.12 -1.69
N ASP A 66 -4.34 13.50 -1.95
CA ASP A 66 -3.22 12.57 -1.94
C ASP A 66 -2.95 12.21 -0.48
N TYR A 67 -3.30 10.98 -0.12
CA TYR A 67 -3.05 10.42 1.20
C TYR A 67 -1.73 9.65 1.16
N ASP A 68 -0.89 9.85 2.19
CA ASP A 68 0.35 9.08 2.34
C ASP A 68 0.09 7.61 2.61
N TYR A 69 -0.97 7.36 3.40
CA TYR A 69 -1.40 6.03 3.75
C TYR A 69 -2.91 5.95 3.71
N GLU A 70 -3.39 4.81 3.25
CA GLU A 70 -4.76 4.39 3.47
C GLU A 70 -4.74 3.17 4.40
N TYR A 71 -5.31 3.30 5.59
CA TYR A 71 -5.38 2.25 6.61
C TYR A 71 -6.82 1.85 6.89
N ARG A 72 -7.00 0.70 7.52
CA ARG A 72 -8.33 0.12 7.82
C ARG A 72 -8.62 0.34 9.29
N ILE A 73 -9.89 0.45 9.66
CA ILE A 73 -10.28 0.57 11.08
C ILE A 73 -9.78 -0.64 11.89
N ASN A 74 -9.41 -0.42 13.16
CA ASN A 74 -8.98 -1.47 14.11
C ASN A 74 -7.90 -2.43 13.58
N THR A 75 -6.94 -1.92 12.81
CA THR A 75 -5.90 -2.71 12.14
C THR A 75 -4.53 -2.30 12.67
N GLU A 76 -3.60 -3.26 12.81
CA GLU A 76 -2.22 -2.94 13.16
C GLU A 76 -1.45 -2.51 11.91
N VAL A 77 -0.81 -1.35 11.99
CA VAL A 77 -0.15 -0.72 10.85
C VAL A 77 1.25 -0.25 11.21
N ILE A 78 2.05 -0.03 10.17
CA ILE A 78 3.38 0.57 10.29
C ILE A 78 3.39 1.87 9.49
N THR A 79 3.83 2.93 10.13
CA THR A 79 4.07 4.23 9.52
C THR A 79 5.56 4.54 9.60
N SER A 80 6.14 4.99 8.49
CA SER A 80 7.59 5.23 8.38
C SER A 80 7.91 6.61 7.81
N VAL A 81 9.10 7.11 8.15
CA VAL A 81 9.74 8.26 7.54
C VAL A 81 11.22 7.98 7.33
N THR A 82 11.85 8.72 6.43
CA THR A 82 13.30 8.73 6.30
C THR A 82 13.86 9.93 7.04
N VAL A 83 14.93 9.71 7.81
CA VAL A 83 15.64 10.76 8.53
C VAL A 83 17.07 10.86 8.01
N SER A 84 17.52 12.08 7.79
CA SER A 84 18.84 12.39 7.23
C SER A 84 19.39 13.68 7.86
N GLY A 85 20.66 13.97 7.66
CA GLY A 85 21.34 15.11 8.28
C GLY A 85 22.86 14.97 8.19
N GLY A 86 23.58 15.57 9.15
CA GLY A 86 24.96 15.17 9.42
C GLY A 86 25.04 13.77 10.03
N GLN A 87 26.25 13.27 10.29
CA GLN A 87 26.43 11.99 10.96
C GLN A 87 25.64 11.92 12.27
N ALA A 88 24.93 10.82 12.46
CA ALA A 88 24.23 10.49 13.70
C ALA A 88 24.86 9.23 14.30
N ASP A 89 25.57 9.41 15.41
CA ASP A 89 26.32 8.38 16.13
C ASP A 89 25.93 8.37 17.62
N PRO A 90 26.46 7.45 18.45
CA PRO A 90 26.16 7.42 19.88
C PRO A 90 26.53 8.69 20.66
N ASP A 91 27.45 9.53 20.16
CA ASP A 91 27.77 10.83 20.77
C ASP A 91 26.72 11.89 20.42
N ASN A 92 26.17 11.82 19.21
CA ASN A 92 25.14 12.72 18.68
C ASN A 92 23.88 11.96 18.21
N PRO A 93 23.16 11.27 19.12
CA PRO A 93 22.09 10.36 18.73
C PRO A 93 20.85 11.11 18.26
N VAL A 94 20.30 10.69 17.12
CA VAL A 94 19.01 11.20 16.63
C VAL A 94 17.85 10.52 17.35
N LYS A 95 16.82 11.30 17.67
CA LYS A 95 15.53 10.82 18.20
C LYS A 95 14.40 11.32 17.33
N VAL A 96 13.49 10.43 16.98
CA VAL A 96 12.33 10.71 16.14
C VAL A 96 11.05 10.49 16.92
N LYS A 97 10.12 11.43 16.84
CA LYS A 97 8.82 11.39 17.53
C LYS A 97 7.70 11.40 16.50
N PHE A 98 6.80 10.43 16.61
CA PHE A 98 5.53 10.35 15.88
C PHE A 98 4.40 10.66 16.84
N THR A 99 3.67 11.73 16.61
CA THR A 99 2.45 12.06 17.34
C THR A 99 1.25 11.61 16.52
N ILE A 100 0.58 10.55 17.00
CA ILE A 100 -0.54 9.89 16.34
C ILE A 100 -1.76 10.00 17.27
N GLY A 101 -2.72 10.85 16.90
CA GLY A 101 -3.82 11.21 17.80
C GLY A 101 -3.31 11.83 19.10
N SER A 102 -3.66 11.25 20.24
CA SER A 102 -3.19 11.66 21.57
C SER A 102 -1.91 10.95 22.02
N GLN A 103 -1.43 9.97 21.26
CA GLN A 103 -0.27 9.15 21.61
C GLN A 103 0.99 9.69 20.94
N THR A 104 2.13 9.56 21.63
CA THR A 104 3.45 9.90 21.06
C THR A 104 4.35 8.68 21.13
N TYR A 105 4.84 8.24 19.97
CA TYR A 105 5.78 7.16 19.82
C TYR A 105 7.17 7.77 19.60
N THR A 106 8.17 7.33 20.37
CA THR A 106 9.54 7.84 20.26
C THR A 106 10.47 6.72 19.85
N VAL A 107 11.19 6.90 18.75
CA VAL A 107 12.30 6.05 18.33
C VAL A 107 13.59 6.77 18.69
N SER A 108 14.42 6.14 19.51
CA SER A 108 15.70 6.69 19.99
C SER A 108 16.86 5.85 19.47
N GLY A 109 18.06 6.44 19.45
CA GLY A 109 19.25 5.75 18.95
C GLY A 109 19.15 5.51 17.45
N VAL A 110 18.67 6.52 16.72
CA VAL A 110 18.67 6.50 15.26
C VAL A 110 20.05 6.96 14.81
N TYR A 111 20.73 6.12 14.05
CA TYR A 111 22.11 6.33 13.61
C TYR A 111 22.19 6.26 12.08
N TYR A 112 23.16 6.96 11.51
CA TYR A 112 23.52 6.90 10.08
C TYR A 112 24.82 7.68 9.84
N PRO A 113 25.66 7.25 8.87
CA PRO A 113 26.89 7.96 8.52
C PRO A 113 26.59 9.30 7.82
N GLU A 114 27.61 10.17 7.74
CA GLU A 114 27.48 11.44 7.02
C GLU A 114 27.11 11.22 5.54
N GLY A 115 26.11 11.97 5.07
CA GLY A 115 25.64 11.88 3.68
C GLY A 115 24.60 10.78 3.42
N ASP A 116 24.33 9.93 4.41
CA ASP A 116 23.34 8.85 4.33
C ASP A 116 22.06 9.17 5.09
N SER A 117 21.15 8.19 5.15
CA SER A 117 19.86 8.31 5.82
C SER A 117 19.44 7.01 6.50
N GLN A 118 18.48 7.11 7.41
CA GLN A 118 17.90 5.98 8.13
C GLN A 118 16.38 5.98 7.97
N LEU A 119 15.82 4.84 7.59
CA LEU A 119 14.38 4.60 7.66
C LEU A 119 13.96 4.39 9.12
N VAL A 120 12.95 5.11 9.57
CA VAL A 120 12.46 5.06 10.95
C VAL A 120 10.95 4.83 10.92
N TRP A 121 10.46 3.92 11.76
CA TRP A 121 9.07 3.51 11.73
C TRP A 121 8.51 3.25 13.12
N VAL A 122 7.18 3.30 13.21
CA VAL A 122 6.43 2.95 14.42
C VAL A 122 5.28 2.00 14.07
N ARG A 123 5.04 1.02 14.95
CA ARG A 123 3.87 0.15 14.92
C ARG A 123 2.79 0.74 15.82
N TRP A 124 1.56 0.80 15.32
CA TRP A 124 0.41 1.28 16.10
C TRP A 124 -0.89 0.68 15.58
N THR A 125 -1.98 0.85 16.33
CA THR A 125 -3.31 0.35 15.97
C THR A 125 -4.21 1.52 15.58
N THR A 126 -4.86 1.42 14.43
CA THR A 126 -5.77 2.45 13.94
C THR A 126 -7.06 2.55 14.77
N PRO A 127 -7.67 3.75 14.86
CA PRO A 127 -9.00 3.93 15.43
C PRO A 127 -10.07 2.99 14.88
N SER A 128 -11.15 2.86 15.66
CA SER A 128 -12.32 2.06 15.31
C SER A 128 -13.31 2.75 14.37
N THR A 129 -13.12 4.04 14.10
CA THR A 129 -14.03 4.83 13.27
C THR A 129 -13.29 5.43 12.06
N PRO A 130 -13.91 5.42 10.86
CA PRO A 130 -13.35 6.05 9.68
C PRO A 130 -13.10 7.54 9.91
N GLN A 131 -11.91 7.99 9.55
CA GLN A 131 -11.49 9.39 9.69
C GLN A 131 -10.23 9.64 8.88
N THR A 132 -9.97 10.91 8.56
CA THR A 132 -8.65 11.34 8.08
C THR A 132 -7.89 11.92 9.27
N MET A 133 -6.64 11.49 9.46
CA MET A 133 -5.78 12.00 10.52
C MET A 133 -4.44 12.47 9.99
N VAL A 134 -3.84 13.42 10.70
CA VAL A 134 -2.49 13.89 10.44
C VAL A 134 -1.57 13.38 11.53
N ILE A 135 -0.59 12.57 11.15
CA ILE A 135 0.49 12.10 12.00
C ILE A 135 1.62 13.12 11.91
N ARG A 136 1.96 13.75 13.04
CA ARG A 136 3.06 14.71 13.08
C ARG A 136 4.35 14.00 13.42
N VAL A 137 5.40 14.26 12.64
CA VAL A 137 6.71 13.64 12.81
C VAL A 137 7.75 14.72 13.01
N SER A 138 8.61 14.55 14.01
CA SER A 138 9.71 15.46 14.29
C SER A 138 10.97 14.69 14.68
N ALA A 139 12.13 15.22 14.32
CA ALA A 139 13.42 14.70 14.74
C ALA A 139 14.16 15.74 15.60
N THR A 140 14.97 15.25 16.52
CA THR A 140 15.88 16.03 17.38
C THR A 140 17.26 15.37 17.39
N GLY A 141 18.30 16.14 17.72
CA GLY A 141 19.69 15.64 17.67
C GLY A 141 20.33 15.78 16.29
N GLY A 142 20.04 16.86 15.55
CA GLY A 142 20.65 17.15 14.24
C GLY A 142 19.94 16.52 13.03
N GLY A 143 19.09 15.50 13.24
CA GLY A 143 18.33 14.85 12.16
C GLY A 143 17.15 15.67 11.65
N VAL A 144 16.87 15.52 10.35
CA VAL A 144 15.75 16.11 9.62
C VAL A 144 14.92 15.01 8.96
N VAL A 145 13.62 15.02 9.22
CA VAL A 145 12.66 14.09 8.61
C VAL A 145 12.31 14.54 7.20
N ASN A 146 12.19 13.60 6.26
CA ASN A 146 11.77 13.90 4.89
C ASN A 146 10.32 14.45 4.84
N LYS A 147 9.49 14.05 5.81
CA LYS A 147 8.10 14.47 5.92
C LYS A 147 7.70 14.68 7.38
N GLY A 148 7.38 15.92 7.75
CA GLY A 148 6.98 16.29 9.12
C GLY A 148 5.48 16.11 9.42
N ALA A 149 4.67 15.85 8.40
CA ALA A 149 3.23 15.60 8.53
C ALA A 149 2.80 14.55 7.50
N ILE A 150 2.28 13.44 7.99
CA ILE A 150 1.78 12.32 7.18
C ILE A 150 0.25 12.33 7.27
N THR A 151 -0.43 12.34 6.13
CA THR A 151 -1.89 12.29 6.08
C THR A 151 -2.33 10.85 5.88
N ALA A 152 -2.97 10.25 6.90
CA ALA A 152 -3.49 8.90 6.84
C ALA A 152 -5.03 8.90 6.76
N LYS A 153 -5.57 8.24 5.76
CA LYS A 153 -7.01 8.00 5.61
C LYS A 153 -7.36 6.65 6.22
N ILE A 154 -8.25 6.64 7.20
CA ILE A 154 -8.75 5.42 7.82
C ILE A 154 -10.13 5.13 7.24
N VAL A 155 -10.25 3.97 6.59
CA VAL A 155 -11.46 3.55 5.89
C VAL A 155 -12.09 2.32 6.56
N ASP A 156 -13.42 2.25 6.49
CA ASP A 156 -14.17 1.03 6.75
C ASP A 156 -14.55 0.41 5.40
N LEU A 157 -14.32 -0.90 5.28
CA LEU A 157 -14.58 -1.67 4.07
C LEU A 157 -15.93 -2.39 4.13
N LEU A 158 -16.65 -2.29 5.25
CA LEU A 158 -18.00 -2.83 5.38
C LEU A 158 -19.02 -2.05 4.53
N GLY A 159 -20.18 -2.65 4.31
CA GLY A 159 -21.33 -1.98 3.69
C GLY A 159 -21.45 -2.13 2.17
N ASN A 160 -20.52 -2.84 1.52
CA ASN A 160 -20.55 -3.13 0.08
C ASN A 160 -20.81 -4.62 -0.21
N ASP A 161 -21.45 -5.31 0.74
CA ASP A 161 -21.85 -6.70 0.55
C ASP A 161 -22.77 -6.82 -0.66
N PRO A 162 -22.57 -7.84 -1.53
CA PRO A 162 -23.45 -8.05 -2.67
C PRO A 162 -24.88 -8.36 -2.21
N PRO A 163 -25.90 -7.93 -2.98
CA PRO A 163 -27.28 -8.31 -2.71
C PRO A 163 -27.46 -9.82 -2.78
N ASN A 164 -28.53 -10.32 -2.16
CA ASN A 164 -28.89 -11.74 -2.30
C ASN A 164 -29.42 -11.99 -3.71
N PRO A 165 -28.86 -12.91 -4.50
CA PRO A 165 -29.48 -13.32 -5.74
C PRO A 165 -30.82 -14.02 -5.46
N LEU A 166 -31.82 -13.71 -6.26
CA LEU A 166 -33.13 -14.33 -6.25
C LEU A 166 -33.29 -15.26 -7.47
N ALA A 167 -34.21 -16.21 -7.37
CA ALA A 167 -34.43 -17.20 -8.42
C ALA A 167 -34.96 -16.57 -9.72
N ASP A 168 -35.68 -15.45 -9.61
CA ASP A 168 -36.28 -14.69 -10.69
C ASP A 168 -35.42 -13.51 -11.19
N ASP A 169 -34.22 -13.30 -10.60
CA ASP A 169 -33.28 -12.31 -11.09
C ASP A 169 -32.89 -12.60 -12.56
N ARG A 170 -32.67 -11.54 -13.33
CA ARG A 170 -32.17 -11.63 -14.71
C ARG A 170 -31.17 -10.53 -15.01
N ASN A 171 -30.20 -10.85 -15.87
CA ASN A 171 -29.26 -9.89 -16.43
C ASN A 171 -28.86 -10.31 -17.84
N ASP A 172 -29.79 -10.14 -18.78
CA ASP A 172 -29.59 -10.54 -20.18
C ASP A 172 -28.50 -9.71 -20.89
N SER A 173 -28.09 -8.59 -20.30
CA SER A 173 -26.99 -7.73 -20.77
C SER A 173 -25.62 -8.08 -20.20
N TYR A 174 -25.52 -9.11 -19.36
CA TYR A 174 -24.25 -9.48 -18.74
C TYR A 174 -23.20 -9.85 -19.79
N THR A 175 -21.99 -9.32 -19.60
CA THR A 175 -20.82 -9.67 -20.38
C THR A 175 -19.64 -9.83 -19.44
N ALA A 176 -18.89 -10.92 -19.56
CA ALA A 176 -17.73 -11.15 -18.71
C ALA A 176 -16.71 -10.02 -18.86
N SER A 177 -16.26 -9.48 -17.72
CA SER A 177 -15.21 -8.47 -17.65
C SER A 177 -13.85 -9.12 -17.42
N SER A 178 -12.78 -8.44 -17.81
CA SER A 178 -11.41 -8.87 -17.47
C SER A 178 -11.21 -8.86 -15.96
N ILE A 179 -10.58 -9.91 -15.44
CA ILE A 179 -10.20 -9.99 -14.03
C ILE A 179 -9.32 -8.79 -13.67
N PRO A 180 -9.60 -8.08 -12.55
CA PRO A 180 -8.78 -6.98 -12.10
C PRO A 180 -7.33 -7.41 -11.83
N ASN A 181 -6.40 -6.48 -12.02
CA ASN A 181 -5.01 -6.67 -11.66
C ASN A 181 -4.51 -5.43 -10.92
N ASN A 182 -4.57 -5.50 -9.61
CA ASN A 182 -4.12 -4.42 -8.76
C ASN A 182 -2.61 -4.43 -8.59
N VAL A 183 -2.03 -3.28 -8.25
CA VAL A 183 -0.59 -3.20 -7.97
C VAL A 183 -0.28 -4.09 -6.77
N GLN A 184 0.59 -5.06 -6.98
CA GLN A 184 1.04 -6.00 -5.96
C GLN A 184 2.47 -5.70 -5.53
N LYS A 185 2.72 -5.88 -4.23
CA LYS A 185 4.06 -5.86 -3.64
C LYS A 185 4.19 -7.11 -2.78
N THR A 186 4.92 -8.12 -3.24
CA THR A 186 5.03 -9.40 -2.53
C THR A 186 6.29 -9.51 -1.68
N SER A 187 7.20 -8.53 -1.75
CA SER A 187 8.36 -8.45 -0.88
C SER A 187 8.75 -6.99 -0.58
N ALA A 188 9.47 -6.83 0.52
CA ALA A 188 10.01 -5.57 0.99
C ALA A 188 11.37 -5.82 1.65
N SER A 189 12.23 -4.80 1.60
CA SER A 189 13.55 -4.83 2.22
C SER A 189 13.88 -3.46 2.79
N TRP A 190 14.50 -3.43 3.95
CA TRP A 190 14.97 -2.20 4.60
C TRP A 190 16.21 -2.53 5.42
N GLY A 191 16.80 -1.54 6.07
CA GLY A 191 17.91 -1.80 6.98
C GLY A 191 18.08 -0.72 8.02
N VAL A 192 18.97 -1.02 8.96
CA VAL A 192 19.30 -0.17 10.10
C VAL A 192 20.81 -0.08 10.23
N TRP A 193 21.32 1.15 10.27
CA TRP A 193 22.72 1.41 10.58
C TRP A 193 23.04 1.03 12.03
N HIS A 194 24.14 0.33 12.20
CA HIS A 194 24.67 -0.07 13.49
C HIS A 194 26.05 0.54 13.69
N PRO A 195 26.20 1.55 14.57
CA PRO A 195 27.49 2.16 14.83
C PRO A 195 28.36 1.27 15.70
N TRP A 196 29.67 1.28 15.44
CA TRP A 196 30.69 0.67 16.28
C TRP A 196 31.92 1.57 16.36
N TRP A 197 32.62 1.51 17.49
CA TRP A 197 33.79 2.36 17.74
C TRP A 197 35.05 1.71 17.16
N GLN A 198 35.70 2.40 16.24
CA GLN A 198 37.01 2.03 15.72
C GLN A 198 38.08 2.69 16.59
N GLU A 199 38.67 1.92 17.49
CA GLU A 199 39.75 2.39 18.37
C GLU A 199 40.96 2.83 17.54
N ASN A 200 41.58 3.93 17.97
CA ASN A 200 42.84 4.46 17.45
C ASN A 200 43.66 5.05 18.59
N TRP A 201 44.40 4.19 19.29
CA TRP A 201 45.26 4.58 20.40
C TRP A 201 46.50 5.32 19.90
N VAL A 202 46.59 6.60 20.23
CA VAL A 202 47.72 7.50 19.91
C VAL A 202 48.46 7.82 21.20
N TRP A 203 49.79 7.78 21.14
CA TRP A 203 50.65 8.18 22.25
C TRP A 203 50.92 9.68 22.15
N HIS A 204 50.67 10.40 23.24
CA HIS A 204 51.02 11.80 23.41
C HIS A 204 52.19 11.93 24.37
N ASP A 205 53.32 12.43 23.87
CA ASP A 205 54.50 12.69 24.70
C ASP A 205 54.19 13.80 25.72
N GLY A 206 54.65 13.62 26.96
CA GLY A 206 54.60 14.65 27.99
C GLY A 206 55.74 15.67 27.82
N ASP A 207 55.57 16.84 28.44
CA ASP A 207 56.64 17.83 28.57
C ASP A 207 57.67 17.41 29.64
N ASP A 208 58.74 18.19 29.84
CA ASP A 208 59.91 17.85 30.68
C ASP A 208 59.60 17.38 32.13
N ASP A 209 58.40 17.62 32.65
CA ASP A 209 57.96 17.27 34.01
C ASP A 209 56.77 16.26 34.06
N ASP A 210 56.30 15.72 32.93
CA ASP A 210 55.18 14.77 32.90
C ASP A 210 55.47 13.55 31.99
N ASP A 211 55.08 12.36 32.44
CA ASP A 211 55.19 11.16 31.61
C ASP A 211 54.03 11.18 30.58
N GLY A 212 54.30 10.84 29.32
CA GLY A 212 53.28 10.81 28.26
C GLY A 212 52.10 9.88 28.55
N TYR A 213 51.02 10.01 27.78
CA TYR A 213 49.80 9.20 27.95
C TYR A 213 49.26 8.67 26.62
N TRP A 214 48.51 7.57 26.69
CA TRP A 214 47.75 7.04 25.55
C TRP A 214 46.36 7.67 25.52
N GLU A 215 45.95 8.22 24.38
CA GLU A 215 44.61 8.72 24.12
C GLU A 215 43.98 7.93 22.96
N ASP A 216 42.71 7.53 23.11
CA ASP A 216 41.97 6.92 22.01
C ASP A 216 41.36 8.03 21.15
N GLU A 217 41.98 8.30 20.01
CA GLU A 217 41.50 9.21 18.98
C GLU A 217 40.70 8.45 17.90
N GLY A 218 39.92 7.46 18.33
CA GLY A 218 39.05 6.67 17.48
C GLY A 218 37.91 7.44 16.85
N TRP A 219 37.12 6.75 16.03
CA TRP A 219 35.93 7.30 15.39
C TRP A 219 34.81 6.27 15.27
N TRP A 220 33.59 6.74 14.99
CA TRP A 220 32.46 5.87 14.72
C TRP A 220 32.47 5.37 13.28
N GLU A 221 32.43 4.05 13.12
CA GLU A 221 32.16 3.35 11.86
C GLU A 221 30.74 2.76 11.90
N PHE A 222 30.20 2.42 10.73
CA PHE A 222 28.79 2.00 10.59
C PHE A 222 28.63 0.75 9.74
N ASP A 223 27.97 -0.26 10.30
CA ASP A 223 27.54 -1.45 9.57
C ASP A 223 26.06 -1.33 9.16
N TRP A 224 25.71 -1.88 8.00
CA TRP A 224 24.32 -1.91 7.51
C TRP A 224 23.66 -3.27 7.79
N ASN A 225 22.74 -3.30 8.75
CA ASN A 225 21.93 -4.49 9.02
C ASN A 225 20.73 -4.55 8.07
N SER A 226 20.72 -5.51 7.15
CA SER A 226 19.65 -5.69 6.17
C SER A 226 18.54 -6.62 6.66
N TYR A 227 17.31 -6.20 6.46
CA TYR A 227 16.09 -6.93 6.79
C TYR A 227 15.19 -7.09 5.58
N SER A 228 14.35 -8.12 5.59
CA SER A 228 13.40 -8.37 4.52
C SER A 228 12.13 -9.05 5.02
N ALA A 229 11.09 -8.91 4.20
CA ALA A 229 9.84 -9.65 4.34
C ALA A 229 9.31 -10.06 2.97
N SER A 230 8.56 -11.17 2.95
CA SER A 230 7.84 -11.64 1.77
C SER A 230 6.47 -12.19 2.15
N LEU A 231 5.49 -11.95 1.27
CA LEU A 231 4.13 -12.47 1.34
C LEU A 231 3.92 -13.48 0.20
N SER A 232 3.49 -14.68 0.55
CA SER A 232 2.93 -15.65 -0.40
C SER A 232 1.52 -16.03 0.05
N ALA A 233 0.64 -16.36 -0.91
CA ALA A 233 -0.70 -16.82 -0.59
C ALA A 233 -1.27 -17.73 -1.68
N SER A 234 -2.33 -18.45 -1.35
CA SER A 234 -3.13 -19.17 -2.33
C SER A 234 -4.61 -19.04 -2.00
N MET A 235 -5.43 -19.20 -3.04
CA MET A 235 -6.88 -19.11 -2.98
C MET A 235 -7.49 -20.41 -3.48
N SER A 236 -8.55 -20.87 -2.81
CA SER A 236 -9.34 -22.02 -3.20
C SER A 236 -10.82 -21.66 -3.17
N ILE A 237 -11.50 -21.82 -4.31
CA ILE A 237 -12.95 -21.74 -4.47
C ILE A 237 -13.49 -23.15 -4.67
N THR A 238 -14.49 -23.56 -3.90
CA THR A 238 -15.16 -24.85 -4.09
C THR A 238 -16.67 -24.66 -4.12
N PRO A 239 -17.42 -25.52 -4.83
CA PRO A 239 -18.86 -25.57 -4.63
C PRO A 239 -19.20 -25.79 -3.16
N ASP A 240 -20.31 -25.20 -2.70
CA ASP A 240 -20.77 -25.42 -1.33
C ASP A 240 -21.25 -26.86 -1.16
N GLU A 241 -20.92 -27.48 -0.03
CA GLU A 241 -21.33 -28.86 0.30
C GLU A 241 -22.86 -29.11 0.21
N LYS A 242 -23.69 -28.06 0.22
CA LYS A 242 -25.14 -28.15 0.04
C LYS A 242 -25.61 -28.05 -1.40
N ASP A 243 -24.69 -27.90 -2.34
CA ASP A 243 -24.97 -28.01 -3.76
C ASP A 243 -25.13 -29.49 -4.14
N PRO A 244 -26.34 -29.93 -4.55
CA PRO A 244 -26.60 -31.32 -4.93
C PRO A 244 -25.99 -31.69 -6.29
N THR A 245 -25.56 -30.70 -7.07
CA THR A 245 -25.02 -30.85 -8.43
C THR A 245 -23.50 -30.73 -8.49
N ALA A 246 -22.88 -30.39 -7.35
CA ALA A 246 -21.45 -30.23 -7.26
C ALA A 246 -20.70 -31.52 -7.61
N SER A 247 -19.75 -31.39 -8.53
CA SER A 247 -18.79 -32.44 -8.88
C SER A 247 -17.41 -31.80 -9.03
N ASP A 248 -16.52 -32.03 -8.06
CA ASP A 248 -15.21 -31.36 -7.95
C ASP A 248 -15.30 -29.83 -7.97
N LYS A 249 -15.11 -29.21 -9.14
CA LYS A 249 -15.17 -27.77 -9.39
C LYS A 249 -16.38 -27.36 -10.22
N ASP A 250 -17.20 -28.32 -10.63
CA ASP A 250 -18.37 -28.09 -11.45
C ASP A 250 -19.59 -27.85 -10.55
N LEU A 251 -20.44 -26.90 -10.92
CA LEU A 251 -21.71 -26.60 -10.27
C LEU A 251 -22.72 -26.04 -11.27
N LYS A 252 -23.97 -25.90 -10.84
CA LYS A 252 -24.97 -25.08 -11.54
C LYS A 252 -25.02 -23.67 -10.98
N SER A 253 -25.40 -22.70 -11.81
CA SER A 253 -25.66 -21.33 -11.34
C SER A 253 -26.84 -21.29 -10.39
N GLY A 254 -26.82 -20.38 -9.41
CA GLY A 254 -27.79 -20.33 -8.32
C GLY A 254 -27.35 -21.03 -7.04
N TYR A 255 -26.37 -21.93 -7.12
CA TYR A 255 -25.80 -22.58 -5.95
C TYR A 255 -24.65 -21.79 -5.33
N GLY A 256 -24.32 -22.17 -4.10
CA GLY A 256 -23.32 -21.51 -3.28
C GLY A 256 -21.90 -21.97 -3.61
N ILE A 257 -20.94 -21.07 -3.43
CA ILE A 257 -19.51 -21.36 -3.42
C ILE A 257 -18.91 -20.99 -2.07
N ASN A 258 -17.91 -21.76 -1.63
CA ASN A 258 -17.06 -21.41 -0.50
C ASN A 258 -15.71 -20.90 -1.00
N GLN A 259 -15.10 -20.02 -0.21
CA GLN A 259 -13.77 -19.49 -0.48
C GLN A 259 -12.88 -19.67 0.74
N THR A 260 -11.65 -20.12 0.50
CA THR A 260 -10.56 -20.13 1.47
C THR A 260 -9.32 -19.48 0.87
N ILE A 261 -8.65 -18.64 1.64
CA ILE A 261 -7.31 -18.13 1.35
C ILE A 261 -6.37 -18.51 2.48
N THR A 262 -5.18 -18.96 2.12
CA THR A 262 -4.07 -19.14 3.06
C THR A 262 -2.96 -18.17 2.69
N ALA A 263 -2.45 -17.44 3.68
CA ALA A 263 -1.40 -16.45 3.51
C ALA A 263 -0.22 -16.77 4.44
N HIS A 264 0.98 -16.70 3.90
CA HIS A 264 2.24 -16.93 4.60
C HIS A 264 3.14 -15.70 4.51
N VAL A 265 3.51 -15.15 5.65
CA VAL A 265 4.48 -14.04 5.77
C VAL A 265 5.79 -14.61 6.32
N SER A 266 6.89 -14.36 5.60
CA SER A 266 8.25 -14.67 6.05
C SER A 266 9.03 -13.39 6.27
N THR A 267 9.81 -13.32 7.35
CA THR A 267 10.68 -12.18 7.65
C THR A 267 11.80 -12.58 8.60
N ASN A 268 12.92 -11.87 8.54
CA ASN A 268 13.99 -11.94 9.53
C ASN A 268 13.89 -10.86 10.63
N GLN A 269 12.85 -10.02 10.64
CA GLN A 269 12.61 -8.99 11.67
C GLN A 269 11.12 -8.89 12.03
N SER A 270 10.63 -9.84 12.84
CA SER A 270 9.21 -9.94 13.18
C SER A 270 8.63 -8.72 13.92
N SER A 271 9.46 -7.94 14.62
CA SER A 271 9.03 -6.71 15.30
C SER A 271 8.62 -5.59 14.33
N ALA A 272 9.05 -5.67 13.07
CA ALA A 272 8.84 -4.66 12.04
C ALA A 272 7.88 -5.13 10.94
N VAL A 273 7.18 -6.25 11.11
CA VAL A 273 6.32 -6.81 10.05
C VAL A 273 5.00 -7.30 10.61
N MET A 274 3.89 -6.83 10.02
CA MET A 274 2.55 -7.32 10.35
C MET A 274 2.19 -8.54 9.50
N ASN A 275 1.28 -9.38 9.99
CA ASN A 275 0.66 -10.40 9.15
C ASN A 275 -0.25 -9.76 8.08
N ALA A 276 -0.67 -10.53 7.08
CA ALA A 276 -1.80 -10.12 6.25
C ALA A 276 -3.07 -10.04 7.12
N GLN A 277 -3.83 -8.95 6.99
CA GLN A 277 -4.97 -8.65 7.87
C GLN A 277 -6.29 -8.53 7.12
N THR A 278 -6.25 -8.22 5.82
CA THR A 278 -7.45 -7.91 5.04
C THR A 278 -7.46 -8.64 3.71
N ALA A 279 -8.61 -9.22 3.37
CA ALA A 279 -8.85 -9.82 2.06
C ALA A 279 -10.24 -9.41 1.54
N LEU A 280 -10.27 -8.83 0.33
CA LEU A 280 -11.50 -8.38 -0.35
C LEU A 280 -11.74 -9.19 -1.61
N THR A 281 -12.86 -9.93 -1.66
CA THR A 281 -13.27 -10.65 -2.86
C THR A 281 -14.26 -9.83 -3.67
N TYR A 282 -13.90 -9.51 -4.90
CA TYR A 282 -14.79 -9.00 -5.94
C TYR A 282 -15.29 -10.15 -6.80
N LEU A 283 -16.53 -10.04 -7.26
CA LEU A 283 -17.24 -11.15 -7.89
C LEU A 283 -17.56 -10.84 -9.36
N PRO A 284 -17.48 -11.85 -10.25
CA PRO A 284 -17.61 -11.65 -11.69
C PRO A 284 -19.01 -11.16 -12.10
N GLU A 285 -20.08 -11.55 -11.41
CA GLU A 285 -21.45 -11.13 -11.74
C GLU A 285 -21.69 -9.62 -11.61
N PHE A 286 -20.83 -8.92 -10.86
CA PHE A 286 -20.84 -7.47 -10.73
C PHE A 286 -19.72 -6.81 -11.54
N ASN A 287 -19.13 -7.53 -12.50
CA ASN A 287 -17.98 -7.08 -13.28
C ASN A 287 -16.78 -6.66 -12.40
N TYR A 288 -16.66 -7.25 -11.22
CA TYR A 288 -15.68 -6.88 -10.21
C TYR A 288 -15.78 -5.41 -9.73
N GLN A 289 -16.97 -4.82 -9.81
CA GLN A 289 -17.26 -3.43 -9.42
C GLN A 289 -18.34 -3.38 -8.35
N ASN A 290 -18.43 -2.23 -7.66
CA ASN A 290 -19.52 -1.80 -6.76
C ASN A 290 -19.79 -2.67 -5.51
N TYR A 291 -19.50 -3.96 -5.55
CA TYR A 291 -19.75 -4.91 -4.47
C TYR A 291 -18.53 -5.79 -4.24
N TRP A 292 -18.29 -6.10 -2.97
CA TRP A 292 -17.25 -7.03 -2.55
C TRP A 292 -17.67 -7.77 -1.29
N ARG A 293 -17.09 -8.95 -1.08
CA ARG A 293 -17.15 -9.68 0.18
C ARG A 293 -15.86 -9.41 0.94
N LEU A 294 -15.96 -8.73 2.08
CA LEU A 294 -14.87 -8.69 3.05
C LEU A 294 -14.76 -10.06 3.72
N LEU A 295 -13.62 -10.71 3.60
CA LEU A 295 -13.40 -12.02 4.21
C LEU A 295 -13.16 -11.92 5.71
N ASP A 296 -13.57 -12.95 6.42
CA ASP A 296 -13.31 -13.15 7.84
C ASP A 296 -11.92 -13.78 8.01
N GLN A 297 -11.07 -13.19 8.85
CA GLN A 297 -9.79 -13.77 9.23
C GLN A 297 -10.03 -14.87 10.28
N THR A 298 -10.22 -16.09 9.81
CA THR A 298 -10.50 -17.25 10.68
C THR A 298 -9.27 -17.75 11.42
N GLN A 299 -8.08 -17.39 10.94
CA GLN A 299 -6.80 -17.61 11.62
C GLN A 299 -5.90 -16.40 11.37
N SER A 300 -5.33 -15.82 12.43
CA SER A 300 -4.42 -14.67 12.37
C SER A 300 -2.95 -15.10 12.49
N GLY A 301 -2.04 -14.12 12.38
CA GLY A 301 -0.58 -14.34 12.45
C GLY A 301 0.04 -14.59 11.08
N TYR A 302 1.33 -14.91 11.06
CA TYR A 302 2.09 -15.07 9.80
C TYR A 302 1.62 -16.22 8.92
N ASN A 303 0.83 -17.14 9.46
CA ASN A 303 0.09 -18.15 8.73
C ASN A 303 -1.40 -17.86 8.87
N ALA A 304 -1.88 -16.86 8.13
CA ALA A 304 -3.26 -16.40 8.21
C ALA A 304 -4.17 -17.20 7.29
N LYS A 305 -5.42 -17.39 7.70
CA LYS A 305 -6.48 -18.00 6.90
C LYS A 305 -7.68 -17.06 6.82
N PHE A 306 -8.23 -16.91 5.62
CA PHE A 306 -9.42 -16.10 5.37
C PHE A 306 -10.50 -16.94 4.69
N GLU A 307 -11.75 -16.73 5.10
CA GLU A 307 -12.92 -17.37 4.52
C GLU A 307 -14.05 -16.35 4.35
N PHE A 308 -15.07 -16.65 3.56
CA PHE A 308 -16.27 -15.79 3.54
C PHE A 308 -16.82 -15.60 4.96
N GLN A 309 -17.33 -14.41 5.25
CA GLN A 309 -18.20 -14.22 6.41
C GLN A 309 -19.45 -15.12 6.29
N LYS A 310 -20.05 -15.45 7.43
CA LYS A 310 -21.30 -16.20 7.45
C LYS A 310 -22.37 -15.41 6.69
N ASN A 311 -22.94 -16.03 5.67
CA ASN A 311 -23.93 -15.38 4.83
C ASN A 311 -25.28 -15.33 5.54
N LYS A 312 -25.80 -14.13 5.75
CA LYS A 312 -27.11 -13.88 6.39
C LYS A 312 -28.29 -14.46 5.60
N PHE A 313 -28.13 -14.67 4.30
CA PHE A 313 -29.14 -15.24 3.42
C PHE A 313 -29.07 -16.77 3.34
N SER A 314 -28.02 -17.40 3.86
CA SER A 314 -27.94 -18.86 3.92
C SER A 314 -28.85 -19.39 5.04
N THR A 315 -29.78 -20.29 4.70
CA THR A 315 -30.62 -21.01 5.68
C THR A 315 -29.80 -21.66 6.81
N TYR A 316 -28.63 -22.19 6.48
CA TYR A 316 -27.72 -22.85 7.42
C TYR A 316 -26.62 -21.93 8.00
N LYS A 317 -26.71 -20.60 7.78
CA LYS A 317 -25.68 -19.61 8.17
C LYS A 317 -24.24 -19.99 7.76
N ARG A 318 -24.08 -20.58 6.57
CA ARG A 318 -22.80 -21.06 6.03
C ARG A 318 -21.95 -19.89 5.50
N ARG A 319 -20.64 -20.11 5.42
CA ARG A 319 -19.65 -19.18 4.83
C ARG A 319 -19.67 -19.31 3.29
N THR A 320 -20.81 -19.01 2.70
CA THR A 320 -21.08 -19.26 1.28
C THR A 320 -21.51 -18.01 0.54
N HIS A 321 -21.13 -17.90 -0.72
CA HIS A 321 -21.62 -16.88 -1.63
C HIS A 321 -22.48 -17.57 -2.70
N PHE A 322 -23.74 -17.16 -2.85
CA PHE A 322 -24.62 -17.72 -3.88
C PHE A 322 -24.34 -17.04 -5.21
N THR A 323 -24.10 -17.83 -6.25
CA THR A 323 -24.01 -17.31 -7.62
C THR A 323 -25.41 -16.92 -8.11
N PRO A 324 -25.55 -15.90 -8.98
CA PRO A 324 -26.86 -15.60 -9.58
C PRO A 324 -27.34 -16.73 -10.49
N VAL A 325 -28.63 -17.02 -10.51
CA VAL A 325 -29.20 -18.08 -11.35
C VAL A 325 -29.05 -17.78 -12.85
N TRP A 326 -29.03 -16.51 -13.24
CA TRP A 326 -28.82 -16.08 -14.62
C TRP A 326 -27.36 -16.15 -15.07
N MET A 327 -26.40 -16.48 -14.19
CA MET A 327 -24.99 -16.55 -14.55
C MET A 327 -24.78 -17.60 -15.65
N PRO A 328 -24.15 -17.25 -16.78
CA PRO A 328 -23.99 -18.17 -17.90
C PRO A 328 -22.99 -19.28 -17.61
N ASP A 329 -23.10 -20.36 -18.38
CA ASP A 329 -22.15 -21.46 -18.38
C ASP A 329 -20.72 -20.97 -18.68
N GLY A 330 -19.76 -21.59 -18.02
CA GLY A 330 -18.34 -21.28 -18.17
C GLY A 330 -17.64 -21.08 -16.84
N SER A 331 -16.48 -20.42 -16.89
CA SER A 331 -15.66 -20.21 -15.70
C SER A 331 -16.23 -19.07 -14.83
N TYR A 332 -16.50 -19.39 -13.57
CA TYR A 332 -16.84 -18.41 -12.55
C TYR A 332 -15.60 -18.16 -11.68
N THR A 333 -14.99 -16.99 -11.85
CA THR A 333 -13.68 -16.66 -11.25
C THR A 333 -13.78 -15.44 -10.33
N PRO A 334 -14.01 -15.63 -9.01
CA PRO A 334 -13.84 -14.57 -8.02
C PRO A 334 -12.40 -14.05 -7.99
N TYR A 335 -12.26 -12.73 -7.83
CA TYR A 335 -10.97 -12.06 -7.69
C TYR A 335 -10.81 -11.57 -6.26
N THR A 336 -9.70 -11.88 -5.59
CA THR A 336 -9.41 -11.40 -4.24
C THR A 336 -8.15 -10.56 -4.20
N TRP A 337 -8.23 -9.39 -3.57
CA TRP A 337 -7.08 -8.61 -3.15
C TRP A 337 -6.78 -8.90 -1.68
N LEU A 338 -5.64 -9.54 -1.41
CA LEU A 338 -5.07 -9.72 -0.07
C LEU A 338 -4.07 -8.60 0.24
N PHE A 339 -4.21 -7.90 1.37
CA PHE A 339 -3.37 -6.75 1.72
C PHE A 339 -3.33 -6.49 3.24
N ASP A 340 -2.84 -5.32 3.66
CA ASP A 340 -2.57 -4.92 5.04
C ASP A 340 -1.46 -5.73 5.74
N CYS A 341 -0.52 -6.28 4.98
CA CYS A 341 0.74 -6.80 5.51
C CYS A 341 1.77 -5.66 5.53
N TRP A 342 1.76 -4.86 6.61
CA TRP A 342 2.59 -3.66 6.72
C TRP A 342 4.04 -3.95 7.11
N THR A 343 4.97 -3.28 6.42
CA THR A 343 6.42 -3.26 6.67
C THR A 343 6.92 -1.80 6.72
N PRO A 344 8.16 -1.53 7.14
CA PRO A 344 8.71 -0.17 7.12
C PRO A 344 8.80 0.39 5.69
N ASP A 345 9.02 -0.49 4.70
CA ASP A 345 9.06 -0.16 3.27
C ASP A 345 7.66 -0.29 2.62
N GLY A 346 6.58 -0.12 3.39
CA GLY A 346 5.21 -0.09 2.91
C GLY A 346 4.47 -1.43 2.96
N MET A 347 3.29 -1.46 2.34
CA MET A 347 2.35 -2.58 2.42
C MET A 347 2.66 -3.67 1.40
N LEU A 348 2.76 -4.92 1.85
CA LEU A 348 2.71 -6.09 1.00
C LEU A 348 1.27 -6.45 0.65
N SER A 349 1.06 -6.83 -0.60
CA SER A 349 -0.24 -7.14 -1.17
C SER A 349 -0.13 -8.12 -2.33
N MET A 350 -1.22 -8.85 -2.59
CA MET A 350 -1.25 -9.86 -3.64
C MET A 350 -2.63 -10.01 -4.27
N ASN A 351 -2.63 -10.24 -5.59
CA ASN A 351 -3.80 -10.62 -6.37
C ASN A 351 -3.99 -12.13 -6.32
N LEU A 352 -5.23 -12.58 -6.10
CA LEU A 352 -5.58 -13.99 -5.99
C LEU A 352 -6.83 -14.30 -6.81
N THR A 353 -6.84 -15.46 -7.46
CA THR A 353 -7.97 -15.98 -8.20
C THR A 353 -7.99 -17.50 -8.11
N ASP A 354 -9.18 -18.07 -8.09
CA ASP A 354 -9.43 -19.48 -8.38
C ASP A 354 -10.84 -19.57 -9.00
N SER A 355 -11.15 -20.68 -9.67
CA SER A 355 -12.38 -20.83 -10.43
C SER A 355 -13.14 -22.09 -10.09
N VAL A 356 -14.44 -22.01 -10.34
CA VAL A 356 -15.36 -23.13 -10.52
C VAL A 356 -16.03 -23.02 -11.89
N TYR A 357 -16.67 -24.09 -12.36
CA TYR A 357 -17.26 -24.15 -13.69
C TYR A 357 -18.77 -24.35 -13.62
N ILE A 358 -19.51 -23.40 -14.21
CA ILE A 358 -20.96 -23.41 -14.26
C ILE A 358 -21.42 -24.19 -15.49
N TYR A 359 -22.32 -25.16 -15.30
CA TYR A 359 -22.97 -25.92 -16.37
C TYR A 359 -24.46 -26.08 -16.09
N GLY A 360 -25.29 -25.24 -16.70
CA GLY A 360 -26.71 -25.13 -16.42
C GLY A 360 -27.00 -24.31 -15.16
N SER A 361 -28.27 -24.29 -14.79
CA SER A 361 -28.80 -23.46 -13.71
C SER A 361 -29.65 -24.28 -12.73
N LEU A 362 -29.87 -23.73 -11.54
CA LEU A 362 -30.77 -24.28 -10.53
C LEU A 362 -32.17 -24.60 -11.08
N TRP A 363 -32.64 -23.90 -12.12
CA TRP A 363 -33.91 -24.20 -12.79
C TRP A 363 -33.91 -25.56 -13.50
N ASP A 364 -32.77 -26.04 -13.97
CA ASP A 364 -32.65 -27.33 -14.65
C ASP A 364 -32.84 -28.51 -13.69
N ASP A 365 -32.64 -28.29 -12.39
CA ASP A 365 -32.93 -29.29 -11.34
C ASP A 365 -34.41 -29.31 -10.95
N TRP A 366 -35.13 -28.23 -11.23
CA TRP A 366 -36.54 -28.13 -10.91
C TRP A 366 -37.39 -28.83 -11.95
N HIS A 367 -37.35 -30.17 -11.91
CA HIS A 367 -38.19 -31.00 -12.76
C HIS A 367 -39.66 -30.94 -12.29
N ILE A 368 -40.51 -30.23 -13.04
CA ILE A 368 -41.98 -30.40 -12.96
C ILE A 368 -42.36 -31.49 -13.98
N ALA A 369 -42.20 -32.76 -13.60
CA ALA A 369 -42.96 -33.83 -14.28
C ALA A 369 -44.33 -33.96 -13.61
N PRO A 370 -45.42 -34.12 -14.37
CA PRO A 370 -46.63 -34.72 -13.83
C PRO A 370 -46.26 -36.10 -13.28
N VAL A 371 -46.70 -36.41 -12.06
CA VAL A 371 -46.68 -37.80 -11.57
C VAL A 371 -47.45 -38.61 -12.60
N MET A 372 -46.79 -39.55 -13.29
CA MET A 372 -47.52 -40.45 -14.19
C MET A 372 -48.58 -41.19 -13.35
N PRO A 373 -49.87 -41.11 -13.72
CA PRO A 373 -50.97 -41.61 -12.90
C PRO A 373 -50.98 -43.13 -12.72
#